data_AF-A0A8V5FXR5-F1
#
_entry.id   AF-A0A8V5FXR5-F1
#
_cell.length_a   1.000
_cell.length_b   1.000
_cell.length_c   1.000
_cell.angle_alpha   90.00
_cell.angle_beta   90.00
_cell.angle_gamma   90.00
#
_symmetry.space_group_name_H-M   'P 1'
#
loop_
_entity.id
_entity.type
_entity.pdbx_description
1 polymer ?
#
loop_
_entity_poly.entity_id
_entity_poly.type
_entity_poly.pdbx_seq_one_letter_code
_entity_poly.pdbx_strand_id
1 'polypeptide(L)'
;MVDHPEKYDYNRAKVPGPLTQEMEAKRLEKKRAQKAQRKQREQAQREEQQRREQEQAEKQRFAALSDREKRALAAERRLAVQLQDTGTTLANISRCWHCGESLLGRIPFHYLDFSFCSTACLQTHRRAQAART
;
A
#
# COMPACT_ATOMS: atom_id res chain seq x y z
N MET A 1 28.76 -22.90 72.69
CA MET A 1 29.75 -21.85 72.34
C MET A 1 30.32 -22.22 70.99
N VAL A 2 30.55 -21.25 70.10
CA VAL A 2 31.05 -21.53 68.75
C VAL A 2 32.52 -21.94 68.86
N ASP A 3 32.80 -23.22 68.66
CA ASP A 3 34.16 -23.78 68.67
C ASP A 3 34.89 -23.33 67.38
N HIS A 4 35.93 -22.51 67.54
CA HIS A 4 36.83 -21.97 66.50
C HIS A 4 36.30 -20.81 65.61
N PRO A 5 36.02 -19.63 66.18
CA PRO A 5 35.59 -18.44 65.44
C PRO A 5 36.66 -17.89 64.46
N GLU A 6 37.94 -18.14 64.71
CA GLU A 6 39.08 -17.60 63.94
C GLU A 6 39.57 -18.54 62.81
N LYS A 7 39.00 -19.75 62.68
CA LYS A 7 39.54 -20.79 61.78
C LYS A 7 39.38 -20.44 60.28
N TYR A 8 38.43 -19.57 59.97
CA TYR A 8 38.14 -19.13 58.60
C TYR A 8 38.03 -17.62 58.53
N ASP A 9 38.98 -16.97 57.86
CA ASP A 9 38.95 -15.54 57.60
C ASP A 9 38.15 -15.24 56.32
N TYR A 10 36.85 -15.02 56.49
CA TYR A 10 35.92 -14.73 55.40
C TYR A 10 36.23 -13.41 54.67
N ASN A 11 36.98 -12.48 55.28
CA ASN A 11 37.44 -11.24 54.63
C ASN A 11 38.53 -11.54 53.60
N ARG A 12 39.45 -12.44 53.91
CA ARG A 12 40.50 -12.91 52.99
C ARG A 12 39.92 -13.68 51.80
N ALA A 13 38.78 -14.36 52.00
CA ALA A 13 38.04 -15.03 50.93
C ALA A 13 37.21 -14.09 50.04
N LYS A 14 37.22 -12.76 50.29
CA LYS A 14 36.41 -11.75 49.58
C LYS A 14 34.97 -12.20 49.37
N VAL A 15 34.38 -12.83 50.39
CA VAL A 15 32.99 -13.30 50.31
C VAL A 15 32.10 -12.07 50.10
N PRO A 16 31.39 -11.96 48.97
CA PRO A 16 30.53 -10.82 48.72
C PRO A 16 29.51 -10.70 49.85
N GLY A 17 29.36 -9.48 50.38
CA GLY A 17 28.39 -9.21 51.43
C GLY A 17 26.96 -9.61 51.03
N PRO A 18 26.06 -9.78 52.01
CA PRO A 18 24.67 -10.14 51.77
C PRO A 18 24.03 -9.16 50.78
N LEU A 19 23.18 -9.70 49.88
CA LEU A 19 22.61 -8.94 48.78
C LEU A 19 21.79 -7.76 49.33
N THR A 20 22.23 -6.53 49.07
CA THR A 20 21.50 -5.33 49.48
C THR A 20 20.26 -5.14 48.59
N GLN A 21 19.19 -4.56 49.15
CA GLN A 21 17.92 -4.33 48.42
C GLN A 21 18.14 -3.50 47.13
N GLU A 22 19.10 -2.57 47.14
CA GLU A 22 19.44 -1.75 45.97
C GLU A 22 20.07 -2.58 44.82
N MET A 23 20.87 -3.59 45.15
CA MET A 23 21.48 -4.51 44.17
C MET A 23 20.42 -5.42 43.54
N GLU A 24 19.40 -5.81 44.30
CA GLU A 24 18.27 -6.60 43.79
C GLU A 24 17.40 -5.78 42.83
N ALA A 25 17.10 -4.51 43.18
CA ALA A 25 16.38 -3.58 42.32
C ALA A 25 17.12 -3.35 40.99
N LYS A 26 18.43 -3.06 41.02
CA LYS A 26 19.25 -2.90 39.80
C LYS A 26 19.29 -4.16 38.94
N ARG A 27 19.33 -5.35 39.54
CA ARG A 27 19.28 -6.63 38.79
C ARG A 27 17.91 -6.85 38.14
N LEU A 28 16.83 -6.51 38.84
CA LEU A 28 15.46 -6.63 38.32
C LEU A 28 15.23 -5.65 37.16
N GLU A 29 15.69 -4.40 37.27
CA GLU A 29 15.61 -3.42 36.20
C GLU A 29 16.41 -3.85 34.97
N LYS A 30 17.65 -4.33 35.13
CA LYS A 30 18.44 -4.87 34.01
C LYS A 30 17.75 -6.05 33.33
N LYS A 31 17.18 -6.99 34.11
CA LYS A 31 16.40 -8.12 33.56
C LYS A 31 15.15 -7.64 32.81
N ARG A 32 14.44 -6.65 33.34
CA ARG A 32 13.25 -6.06 32.68
C ARG A 32 13.63 -5.37 31.37
N ALA A 33 14.69 -4.56 31.37
CA ALA A 33 15.20 -3.88 30.18
C ALA A 33 15.65 -4.89 29.10
N GLN A 34 16.39 -5.94 29.48
CA GLN A 34 16.82 -6.98 28.56
C GLN A 34 15.64 -7.77 27.98
N LYS A 35 14.62 -8.08 28.79
CA LYS A 35 13.38 -8.73 28.33
C LYS A 35 12.61 -7.84 27.37
N ALA A 36 12.50 -6.54 27.65
CA ALA A 36 11.84 -5.58 26.76
C ALA A 36 12.58 -5.47 25.42
N GLN A 37 13.90 -5.37 25.44
CA GLN A 37 14.72 -5.31 24.22
C GLN A 37 14.60 -6.59 23.39
N ARG A 38 14.61 -7.77 24.02
CA ARG A 38 14.41 -9.04 23.32
C ARG A 38 13.02 -9.12 22.68
N LYS A 39 11.98 -8.69 23.40
CA LYS A 39 10.60 -8.65 22.88
C LYS A 39 10.48 -7.72 21.67
N GLN A 40 11.08 -6.53 21.72
CA GLN A 40 11.07 -5.59 20.58
C GLN A 40 11.77 -6.18 19.36
N ARG A 41 12.94 -6.81 19.53
CA ARG A 41 13.66 -7.47 18.43
C ARG A 41 12.85 -8.62 17.83
N GLU A 42 12.25 -9.45 18.67
CA GLU A 42 11.43 -10.58 18.22
C GLU A 42 10.16 -10.10 17.49
N GLN A 43 9.54 -9.01 17.96
CA GLN A 43 8.40 -8.40 17.29
C GLN A 43 8.79 -7.83 15.91
N ALA A 44 9.89 -7.08 15.83
CA ALA A 44 10.39 -6.56 14.55
C ALA A 44 10.73 -7.68 13.55
N GLN A 45 11.34 -8.77 14.02
CA GLN A 45 11.62 -9.95 13.18
C GLN A 45 10.34 -10.62 12.69
N ARG A 46 9.32 -10.75 13.56
CA ARG A 46 8.02 -11.31 13.17
C ARG A 46 7.31 -10.44 12.14
N GLU A 47 7.28 -9.12 12.34
CA GLU A 47 6.67 -8.18 11.39
C GLU A 47 7.40 -8.21 10.04
N GLU A 48 8.73 -8.26 10.04
CA GLU A 48 9.52 -8.41 8.82
C GLU A 48 9.23 -9.73 8.12
N GLN A 49 9.15 -10.84 8.87
CA GLN A 49 8.86 -12.14 8.31
C GLN A 49 7.45 -12.21 7.72
N GLN A 50 6.45 -11.67 8.42
CA GLN A 50 5.08 -11.56 7.89
C GLN A 50 5.04 -10.73 6.61
N ARG A 51 5.77 -9.61 6.55
CA ARG A 51 5.84 -8.79 5.32
C ARG A 51 6.48 -9.56 4.17
N ARG A 52 7.54 -10.31 4.43
CA ARG A 52 8.20 -11.18 3.43
C ARG A 52 7.28 -12.29 2.95
N GLU A 53 6.54 -12.92 3.85
CA GLU A 53 5.55 -13.97 3.53
C GLU A 53 4.39 -13.41 2.69
N GLN A 54 3.88 -12.23 3.03
CA GLN A 54 2.86 -11.54 2.24
C GLN A 54 3.37 -11.21 0.82
N GLU A 55 4.58 -10.64 0.71
CA GLU A 55 5.18 -10.33 -0.59
C GLU A 55 5.42 -11.60 -1.42
N GLN A 56 5.86 -12.70 -0.79
CA GLN A 56 6.02 -13.98 -1.47
C GLN A 56 4.67 -14.55 -1.93
N ALA A 57 3.64 -14.48 -1.10
CA ALA A 57 2.29 -14.92 -1.47
C ALA A 57 1.72 -14.09 -2.63
N GLU A 58 1.92 -12.77 -2.63
CA GLU A 58 1.53 -11.90 -3.74
C GLU A 58 2.31 -12.20 -5.01
N LYS A 59 3.63 -12.43 -4.91
CA LYS A 59 4.47 -12.85 -6.05
C LYS A 59 3.97 -14.17 -6.65
N GLN A 60 3.66 -15.16 -5.82
CA GLN A 60 3.14 -16.45 -6.28
C GLN A 60 1.77 -16.29 -6.93
N ARG A 61 0.86 -15.51 -6.33
CA ARG A 61 -0.46 -15.20 -6.92
C ARG A 61 -0.31 -14.55 -8.29
N PHE A 62 0.56 -13.56 -8.42
CA PHE A 62 0.80 -12.89 -9.70
C PHE A 62 1.45 -13.83 -10.73
N ALA A 63 2.40 -14.67 -10.31
CA ALA A 63 3.03 -15.64 -11.20
C ALA A 63 2.02 -16.65 -11.75
N ALA A 64 1.06 -17.08 -10.93
CA ALA A 64 0.00 -18.03 -11.28
C ALA A 64 -1.06 -17.48 -12.26
N LEU A 65 -1.16 -16.16 -12.44
CA LEU A 65 -2.08 -15.56 -13.42
C LEU A 65 -1.65 -15.86 -14.85
N SER A 66 -2.63 -16.00 -15.74
CA SER A 66 -2.40 -16.12 -17.18
C SER A 66 -1.92 -14.79 -17.78
N ASP A 67 -1.27 -14.84 -18.94
CA ASP A 67 -0.79 -13.63 -19.64
C ASP A 67 -1.92 -12.66 -20.00
N ARG A 68 -3.13 -13.19 -20.26
CA ARG A 68 -4.33 -12.38 -20.50
C ARG A 68 -4.72 -11.59 -19.26
N GLU A 69 -4.72 -12.22 -18.10
CA GLU A 69 -5.06 -11.58 -16.82
C GLU A 69 -3.99 -10.57 -16.41
N LYS A 70 -2.70 -10.91 -16.56
CA LYS A 70 -1.59 -9.97 -16.32
C LYS A 70 -1.71 -8.73 -17.20
N ARG A 71 -2.07 -8.89 -18.48
CA ARG A 71 -2.29 -7.77 -19.40
C ARG A 71 -3.51 -6.94 -19.02
N ALA A 72 -4.60 -7.57 -18.57
CA ALA A 72 -5.78 -6.87 -18.09
C ALA A 72 -5.45 -6.01 -16.86
N LEU A 73 -4.77 -6.56 -15.86
CA LEU A 73 -4.34 -5.81 -14.67
C LEU A 73 -3.42 -4.63 -15.01
N ALA A 74 -2.51 -4.80 -15.98
CA ALA A 74 -1.66 -3.71 -16.46
C ALA A 74 -2.49 -2.60 -17.14
N ALA A 75 -3.53 -2.96 -17.90
CA ALA A 75 -4.43 -2.00 -18.53
C ALA A 75 -5.26 -1.24 -17.49
N GLU A 76 -5.82 -1.94 -16.48
CA GLU A 76 -6.56 -1.33 -15.37
C GLU A 76 -5.69 -0.32 -14.60
N ARG A 77 -4.43 -0.67 -14.29
CA ARG A 77 -3.48 0.25 -13.66
C ARG A 77 -3.24 1.51 -14.50
N ARG A 78 -3.10 1.36 -15.82
CA ARG A 78 -2.93 2.51 -16.74
C ARG A 78 -4.17 3.40 -16.75
N LEU A 79 -5.37 2.81 -16.79
CA LEU A 79 -6.62 3.56 -16.75
C LEU A 79 -6.81 4.28 -15.42
N ALA A 80 -6.46 3.64 -14.29
CA ALA A 80 -6.53 4.26 -12.97
C ALA A 80 -5.60 5.48 -12.84
N VAL A 81 -4.37 5.42 -13.37
CA VAL A 81 -3.45 6.57 -13.42
C VAL A 81 -4.01 7.68 -14.30
N GLN A 82 -4.52 7.33 -15.49
CA GLN A 82 -5.15 8.31 -16.38
C GLN A 82 -6.35 9.00 -15.73
N LEU A 83 -7.16 8.29 -14.96
CA LEU A 83 -8.29 8.84 -14.20
C LEU A 83 -7.85 9.81 -13.07
N GLN A 84 -6.65 9.63 -12.52
CA GLN A 84 -6.12 10.51 -11.48
C GLN A 84 -5.49 11.78 -12.06
N ASP A 85 -4.76 11.68 -13.17
CA ASP A 85 -4.10 12.83 -13.82
C ASP A 85 -5.08 13.70 -14.62
N THR A 86 -6.11 13.07 -15.19
CA THR A 86 -7.17 13.78 -15.90
C THR A 86 -8.44 13.71 -15.08
N GLY A 87 -8.64 14.67 -14.18
CA GLY A 87 -9.92 14.90 -13.47
C GLY A 87 -11.12 15.15 -14.41
N THR A 88 -10.94 14.95 -15.71
CA THR A 88 -11.95 14.94 -16.76
C THR A 88 -11.89 13.57 -17.43
N THR A 89 -12.92 12.76 -17.17
CA THR A 89 -13.16 11.46 -17.78
C THR A 89 -12.82 11.45 -19.28
N LEU A 90 -11.67 10.88 -19.66
CA LEU A 90 -11.37 10.48 -21.05
C LEU A 90 -12.45 9.51 -21.61
N ALA A 91 -13.24 8.89 -20.73
CA ALA A 91 -14.41 8.07 -21.09
C ALA A 91 -15.60 8.87 -21.62
N ASN A 92 -15.68 10.19 -21.36
CA ASN A 92 -16.77 11.05 -21.82
C ASN A 92 -16.28 12.10 -22.81
N ILE A 93 -15.33 11.76 -23.69
CA ILE A 93 -15.12 12.55 -24.90
C ILE A 93 -16.34 12.34 -25.78
N SER A 94 -17.36 13.17 -25.59
CA SER A 94 -18.42 13.33 -26.58
C SER A 94 -17.75 13.65 -27.91
N ARG A 95 -18.04 12.87 -28.94
CA ARG A 95 -17.48 13.04 -30.29
C ARG A 95 -18.60 13.48 -31.21
N CYS A 96 -18.26 14.32 -32.18
CA CYS A 96 -19.19 14.68 -33.24
C CYS A 96 -19.68 13.41 -33.94
N TRP A 97 -20.99 13.21 -34.01
CA TRP A 97 -21.59 12.03 -34.64
C TRP A 97 -21.23 11.91 -36.12
N HIS A 98 -21.05 13.04 -36.82
CA HIS A 98 -20.76 13.04 -38.25
C HIS A 98 -19.28 12.84 -38.59
N CYS A 99 -18.36 13.52 -37.88
CA CYS A 99 -16.93 13.53 -38.24
C CYS A 99 -15.99 12.93 -37.17
N GLY A 100 -16.49 12.55 -36.00
CA GLY A 100 -15.70 11.95 -34.92
C GLY A 100 -14.78 12.91 -34.15
N GLU A 101 -14.80 14.21 -34.48
CA GLU A 101 -14.02 15.24 -33.80
C GLU A 101 -14.38 15.32 -32.32
N SER A 102 -13.36 15.47 -31.46
CA SER A 102 -13.54 15.63 -30.02
C SER A 102 -14.30 16.91 -29.71
N LEU A 103 -15.37 16.83 -28.93
CA LEU A 103 -16.14 17.98 -28.47
C LEU A 103 -15.59 18.56 -27.16
N LEU A 104 -14.43 18.08 -26.67
CA LEU A 104 -13.78 18.64 -25.49
C LEU A 104 -13.50 20.14 -25.69
N GLY A 105 -14.04 20.95 -24.78
CA GLY A 105 -13.84 22.41 -24.79
C GLY A 105 -14.62 23.16 -25.89
N ARG A 106 -15.54 22.50 -26.60
CA ARG A 106 -16.46 23.15 -27.55
C ARG A 106 -17.90 23.03 -27.06
N ILE A 107 -18.76 23.99 -27.42
CA ILE A 107 -20.21 23.91 -27.20
C ILE A 107 -20.81 23.10 -28.35
N PRO A 108 -21.30 21.86 -28.12
CA PRO A 108 -21.84 21.02 -29.19
C PRO A 108 -23.23 21.50 -29.63
N PHE A 109 -23.55 21.27 -30.90
CA PHE A 109 -24.91 21.38 -31.39
C PHE A 109 -25.64 20.05 -31.18
N HIS A 110 -26.84 20.08 -30.63
CA HIS A 110 -27.68 18.90 -30.41
C HIS A 110 -28.82 18.86 -31.42
N TYR A 111 -29.03 17.70 -32.05
CA TYR A 111 -30.20 17.43 -32.88
C TYR A 111 -30.60 15.98 -32.66
N LEU A 112 -31.84 15.79 -32.18
CA LEU A 112 -32.29 14.51 -31.63
C LEU A 112 -31.32 14.04 -30.53
N ASP A 113 -30.89 12.78 -30.55
CA ASP A 113 -29.95 12.18 -29.58
C ASP A 113 -28.47 12.34 -29.99
N PHE A 114 -28.17 13.13 -31.03
CA PHE A 114 -26.82 13.26 -31.59
C PHE A 114 -26.19 14.63 -31.31
N SER A 115 -24.86 14.63 -31.11
CA SER A 115 -24.05 15.82 -30.86
C SER A 115 -23.12 16.10 -32.04
N PHE A 116 -22.95 17.38 -32.42
CA PHE A 116 -22.18 17.81 -33.58
C PHE A 116 -21.20 18.95 -33.24
N CYS A 117 -20.04 18.97 -33.90
CA CYS A 117 -19.03 20.02 -33.69
C CYS A 117 -19.34 21.33 -34.43
N SER A 118 -20.19 21.30 -35.46
CA SER A 118 -20.54 22.46 -36.28
C SER A 118 -21.89 22.29 -36.97
N THR A 119 -22.45 23.42 -37.45
CA THR A 119 -23.69 23.43 -38.23
C THR A 119 -23.56 22.68 -39.56
N ALA A 120 -22.37 22.66 -40.17
CA ALA A 120 -22.10 21.87 -41.37
C ALA A 120 -22.30 20.37 -41.11
N CYS A 121 -21.75 19.85 -40.00
CA CYS A 121 -21.92 18.44 -39.62
C CYS A 121 -23.39 18.07 -39.36
N LEU A 122 -24.14 18.96 -38.69
CA LEU A 122 -25.57 18.79 -38.44
C LEU A 122 -26.39 18.80 -39.73
N GLN A 123 -26.10 19.74 -40.65
CA GLN A 123 -26.79 19.82 -41.94
C GLN A 123 -26.55 18.58 -42.79
N THR A 124 -25.32 18.08 -42.86
CA THR A 124 -25.01 16.84 -43.59
C THR A 124 -25.76 15.66 -43.02
N HIS A 125 -25.81 15.51 -41.69
CA HIS A 125 -26.60 14.48 -41.03
C HIS A 125 -28.09 14.57 -41.39
N ARG A 126 -28.69 15.75 -41.32
CA ARG A 126 -30.10 15.97 -41.67
C ARG A 126 -30.41 15.62 -43.12
N ARG A 127 -29.53 16.00 -44.07
CA ARG A 127 -29.67 15.66 -45.49
C ARG A 127 -29.58 14.15 -45.70
N ALA A 128 -28.65 13.48 -45.03
CA ALA A 128 -28.48 12.03 -45.12
C ALA A 128 -29.66 11.25 -44.51
N GLN A 129 -30.27 11.76 -43.43
CA GLN A 129 -31.48 11.17 -42.86
C GLN A 129 -32.70 11.39 -43.76
N ALA A 130 -32.88 12.59 -44.31
CA ALA A 130 -33.98 12.88 -45.24
C ALA A 130 -33.91 12.08 -46.55
N ALA A 131 -32.71 11.64 -46.96
CA ALA A 131 -32.54 10.77 -48.14
C ALA A 131 -32.80 9.28 -47.84
N ARG A 132 -32.93 8.90 -46.56
CA ARG A 132 -33.17 7.51 -46.13
C ARG A 132 -34.64 7.22 -45.82
N THR A 133 -35.45 8.27 -45.69
CA THR A 133 -36.91 8.21 -45.56
C THR A 133 -37.55 8.38 -46.93
#